data_AF-A0A353PE18-F1
#
_entry.id   AF-A0A353PE18-F1
#
_cell.length_a   1.000
_cell.length_b   1.000
_cell.length_c   1.000
_cell.angle_alpha   90.00
_cell.angle_beta   90.00
_cell.angle_gamma   90.00
#
_symmetry.space_group_name_H-M   'P 1'
#
loop_
_entity.id
_entity.type
_entity.pdbx_description
1 polymer ?
#
loop_
_entity_poly.entity_id
_entity_poly.type
_entity_poly.pdbx_seq_one_letter_code
_entity_poly.pdbx_strand_id
1 'polypeptide(L)'
;MIDQSSSTHPFFSERRAGILLHPSSFPGPGPIGRLGSIAHQWVDVLAASGFRLWQTLPLCPPDSLGSPYQSCSVFAGHERLIDPTGLPDWQGEAAADLTADQWDAVVGSVMADGDLRWQFETFCATQAYWLDDFALYQAIKAEQGTPWHAWPVPLRDRHPGQL
;
A
#
# COMPACT_ATOMS: atom_id res chain seq x y z
N MET A 1 -38.79 -8.88 -33.74
CA MET A 1 -38.52 -7.49 -33.32
C MET A 1 -37.81 -7.60 -31.99
N ILE A 2 -36.48 -7.56 -31.98
CA ILE A 2 -35.68 -7.70 -30.76
C ILE A 2 -35.67 -6.32 -30.10
N ASP A 3 -36.21 -6.24 -28.89
CA ASP A 3 -36.11 -5.06 -28.04
C ASP A 3 -34.62 -4.81 -27.73
N GLN A 4 -34.08 -3.74 -28.30
CA GLN A 4 -32.73 -3.23 -28.08
C GLN A 4 -32.75 -2.18 -26.96
N SER A 5 -33.41 -2.50 -25.84
CA SER A 5 -33.32 -1.71 -24.62
C SER A 5 -31.89 -1.85 -24.09
N SER A 6 -31.00 -0.96 -24.56
CA SER A 6 -29.62 -0.82 -24.11
C SER A 6 -29.61 -0.66 -22.59
N SER A 7 -29.35 -1.76 -21.87
CA SER A 7 -29.19 -1.75 -20.43
C SER A 7 -27.82 -1.17 -20.09
N THR A 8 -27.70 0.16 -20.17
CA THR A 8 -26.50 0.86 -19.73
C THR A 8 -26.28 0.54 -18.26
N HIS A 9 -25.10 -0.02 -17.92
CA HIS A 9 -24.75 -0.34 -16.54
C HIS A 9 -24.93 0.91 -15.65
N PRO A 10 -25.47 0.82 -14.42
CA PRO A 10 -25.80 1.98 -13.59
C PRO A 10 -24.63 2.95 -13.36
N PHE A 11 -23.39 2.47 -13.44
CA PHE A 11 -22.21 3.34 -13.38
C PHE A 11 -22.16 4.37 -14.52
N PHE A 12 -22.63 4.01 -15.72
CA PHE A 12 -22.63 4.84 -16.93
C PHE A 12 -23.97 5.57 -17.17
N SER A 13 -24.91 5.53 -16.22
CA SER A 13 -26.19 6.23 -16.34
C SER A 13 -26.07 7.76 -16.22
N GLU A 14 -24.98 8.23 -15.59
CA GLU A 14 -24.71 9.65 -15.37
C GLU A 14 -23.36 10.06 -15.93
N ARG A 15 -23.27 11.28 -16.49
CA ARG A 15 -21.99 11.87 -16.88
C ARG A 15 -21.18 12.18 -15.63
N ARG A 16 -19.92 11.74 -15.62
CA ARG A 16 -18.96 11.97 -14.53
C ARG A 16 -17.65 12.47 -15.10
N ALA A 17 -16.93 13.23 -14.28
CA ALA A 17 -15.56 13.61 -14.54
C ALA A 17 -14.68 13.19 -13.35
N GLY A 18 -13.40 13.00 -13.62
CA GLY A 18 -12.42 12.67 -12.59
C GLY A 18 -11.02 13.14 -12.94
N ILE A 19 -10.14 12.99 -11.97
CA ILE A 19 -8.72 13.33 -12.11
C ILE A 19 -7.88 12.08 -11.89
N LEU A 20 -6.88 11.89 -12.76
CA LEU A 20 -5.79 10.95 -12.56
C LEU A 20 -4.67 11.65 -11.79
N LEU A 21 -4.43 11.22 -10.55
CA LEU A 21 -3.34 11.73 -9.72
C LEU A 21 -2.86 10.60 -8.81
N HIS A 22 -1.57 10.25 -8.88
CA HIS A 22 -1.03 9.24 -7.97
C HIS A 22 -0.71 9.88 -6.61
N PRO A 23 -0.93 9.20 -5.46
CA PRO A 23 -0.61 9.75 -4.13
C PRO A 23 0.84 10.21 -3.98
N SER A 24 1.79 9.55 -4.66
CA SER A 24 3.20 9.95 -4.64
C SER A 24 3.45 11.35 -5.21
N SER A 25 2.50 11.90 -5.99
CA SER A 25 2.57 13.24 -6.57
C SER A 25 2.05 14.33 -5.64
N PHE A 26 1.50 13.98 -4.46
CA PHE A 26 1.08 15.00 -3.50
C PHE A 26 2.28 15.83 -3.03
N PRO A 27 2.09 17.15 -2.83
CA PRO A 27 3.12 17.98 -2.24
C PRO A 27 3.35 17.56 -0.79
N GLY A 28 4.60 17.64 -0.34
CA GLY A 28 4.96 17.31 1.02
C GLY A 28 6.46 17.43 1.25
N PRO A 29 6.91 17.36 2.51
CA PRO A 29 8.31 17.53 2.85
C PRO A 29 9.16 16.27 2.55
N GLY A 30 8.52 15.12 2.34
CA GLY A 30 9.20 13.85 2.05
C GLY A 30 9.54 13.64 0.57
N PRO A 31 10.24 12.54 0.25
CA PRO A 31 10.66 12.24 -1.13
C PRO A 31 9.49 11.95 -2.08
N ILE A 32 8.34 11.55 -1.54
CA ILE A 32 7.08 11.36 -2.25
C ILE A 32 5.90 11.84 -1.41
N GLY A 33 4.77 12.11 -2.06
CA GLY A 33 3.49 12.32 -1.40
C GLY A 33 2.98 11.08 -0.65
N ARG A 34 2.21 11.29 0.42
CA ARG A 34 1.76 10.26 1.37
C ARG A 34 0.24 10.32 1.61
N LEU A 35 -0.33 9.22 2.10
CA LEU A 35 -1.74 9.07 2.47
C LEU A 35 -1.99 9.68 3.84
N GLY A 36 -1.93 11.01 3.87
CA GLY A 36 -2.03 11.83 5.07
C GLY A 36 -3.06 12.94 4.97
N SER A 37 -2.88 14.01 5.74
CA SER A 37 -3.74 15.20 5.72
C SER A 37 -3.94 15.79 4.31
N ILE A 38 -2.90 15.80 3.47
CA ILE A 38 -2.99 16.27 2.08
C ILE A 38 -3.88 15.37 1.22
N ALA A 39 -3.88 14.05 1.44
CA ALA A 39 -4.76 13.14 0.72
C ALA A 39 -6.24 13.38 1.09
N HIS A 40 -6.54 13.70 2.36
CA HIS A 40 -7.88 14.11 2.78
C HIS A 40 -8.29 15.44 2.12
N GLN A 41 -7.42 16.46 2.17
CA GLN A 41 -7.67 17.74 1.50
C GLN A 41 -7.88 17.58 -0.01
N TRP A 42 -7.17 16.66 -0.65
CA TRP A 42 -7.35 16.34 -2.07
C TRP A 42 -8.76 15.81 -2.36
N VAL A 43 -9.27 14.88 -1.53
CA VAL A 43 -10.63 14.36 -1.66
C VAL A 43 -11.66 15.48 -1.46
N ASP A 44 -11.44 16.38 -0.49
CA ASP A 44 -12.31 17.54 -0.26
C ASP A 44 -12.33 18.48 -1.47
N VAL A 45 -11.17 18.76 -2.08
CA VAL A 45 -11.05 19.59 -3.28
C VAL A 45 -11.75 18.94 -4.48
N LEU A 46 -11.58 17.63 -4.68
CA LEU A 46 -12.28 16.90 -5.74
C LEU A 46 -13.80 17.01 -5.59
N ALA A 47 -14.31 16.76 -4.38
CA ALA A 47 -15.73 16.84 -4.07
C ALA A 47 -16.27 18.26 -4.25
N ALA A 48 -15.58 19.28 -3.72
CA ALA A 48 -15.97 20.69 -3.85
C ALA A 48 -15.95 21.17 -5.31
N SER A 49 -15.08 20.60 -6.14
CA SER A 49 -14.98 20.91 -7.58
C SER A 49 -16.00 20.15 -8.43
N GLY A 50 -16.81 19.27 -7.83
CA GLY A 50 -17.81 18.45 -8.53
C GLY A 50 -17.25 17.23 -9.27
N PHE A 51 -15.95 16.92 -9.11
CA PHE A 51 -15.39 15.67 -9.61
C PHE A 51 -15.90 14.49 -8.77
N ARG A 52 -16.12 13.34 -9.42
CA ARG A 52 -16.70 12.14 -8.78
C ARG A 52 -15.83 10.90 -8.91
N LEU A 53 -14.69 11.02 -9.58
CA LEU A 53 -13.76 9.92 -9.82
C LEU A 53 -12.34 10.39 -9.51
N TRP A 54 -11.60 9.57 -8.78
CA TRP A 54 -10.17 9.70 -8.60
C TRP A 54 -9.53 8.41 -9.11
N GLN A 55 -8.65 8.54 -10.10
CA GLN A 55 -7.89 7.42 -10.63
C GLN A 55 -6.45 7.53 -10.11
N THR A 56 -5.85 6.38 -9.78
CA THR A 56 -4.43 6.27 -9.41
C THR A 56 -3.73 5.28 -10.33
N LEU A 57 -2.39 5.32 -10.32
CA LEU A 57 -1.55 4.19 -10.74
C LEU A 57 -1.65 3.07 -9.67
N PRO A 58 -1.07 1.88 -9.91
CA PRO A 58 -1.00 0.84 -8.88
C PRO A 58 -0.30 1.35 -7.61
N LEU A 59 -0.83 0.97 -6.45
CA LEU A 59 -0.31 1.39 -5.14
C LEU A 59 0.73 0.41 -4.57
N CYS A 60 1.12 -0.59 -5.36
CA CYS A 60 2.06 -1.61 -4.94
C CYS A 60 3.49 -1.06 -4.83
N PRO A 61 4.37 -1.70 -4.03
CA PRO A 61 5.78 -1.33 -3.94
C PRO A 61 6.42 -1.34 -5.34
N PRO A 62 6.99 -0.22 -5.82
CA PRO A 62 7.63 -0.19 -7.12
C PRO A 62 8.96 -0.95 -7.08
N ASP A 63 9.48 -1.26 -8.27
CA ASP A 63 10.85 -1.75 -8.41
C ASP A 63 11.88 -0.66 -8.10
N SER A 64 13.17 -1.00 -8.20
CA SER A 64 14.27 -0.06 -7.95
C SER A 64 14.32 1.11 -8.95
N LEU A 65 13.60 1.03 -10.08
CA LEU A 65 13.46 2.10 -11.07
C LEU A 65 12.24 2.99 -10.83
N GLY A 66 11.41 2.66 -9.82
CA GLY A 66 10.25 3.47 -9.43
C GLY A 66 8.98 3.20 -10.25
N SER A 67 8.93 2.12 -11.03
CA SER A 67 7.74 1.80 -11.83
C SER A 67 6.63 1.17 -10.97
N PRO A 68 5.44 1.77 -10.87
CA PRO A 68 4.33 1.17 -10.11
C PRO A 68 3.73 -0.05 -10.83
N TYR A 69 4.10 -0.29 -12.09
CA TYR A 69 3.67 -1.45 -12.87
C TYR A 69 4.60 -2.66 -12.74
N GLN A 70 5.72 -2.50 -12.01
CA GLN A 70 6.66 -3.57 -11.73
C GLN A 70 6.83 -3.67 -10.22
N SER A 71 6.13 -4.61 -9.59
CA SER A 71 6.12 -4.82 -8.14
C SER A 71 6.51 -6.25 -7.79
N CYS A 72 7.05 -6.45 -6.59
CA CYS A 72 7.26 -7.78 -6.02
C CYS A 72 5.96 -8.44 -5.52
N SER A 73 4.86 -7.69 -5.44
CA SER A 73 3.54 -8.18 -5.02
C SER A 73 2.42 -7.44 -5.72
N VAL A 74 1.36 -8.15 -6.09
CA VAL A 74 0.11 -7.56 -6.62
C VAL A 74 -0.89 -7.19 -5.52
N PHE A 75 -0.59 -7.54 -4.26
CA PHE A 75 -1.46 -7.31 -3.10
C PHE A 75 -0.91 -6.26 -2.14
N ALA A 76 0.41 -6.27 -1.90
CA ALA A 76 1.03 -5.35 -0.94
C ALA A 76 0.89 -3.89 -1.38
N GLY A 77 0.83 -2.98 -0.41
CA GLY A 77 0.91 -1.54 -0.64
C GLY A 77 2.33 -1.03 -0.44
N HIS A 78 2.69 0.04 -1.15
CA HIS A 78 3.99 0.71 -1.04
C HIS A 78 4.13 1.41 0.32
N GLU A 79 5.06 0.97 1.16
CA GLU A 79 5.21 1.47 2.53
C GLU A 79 5.50 2.97 2.62
N ARG A 80 6.18 3.55 1.62
CA ARG A 80 6.48 5.00 1.62
C ARG A 80 5.26 5.89 1.46
N LEU A 81 4.10 5.33 1.08
CA LEU A 81 2.84 6.06 1.04
C LEU A 81 2.22 6.24 2.43
N ILE A 82 2.72 5.55 3.47
CA ILE A 82 2.25 5.72 4.85
C ILE A 82 2.66 7.12 5.35
N ASP A 83 1.70 7.90 5.85
CA ASP A 83 1.99 9.14 6.57
C ASP A 83 2.41 8.80 8.01
N PRO A 84 3.69 9.04 8.39
CA PRO A 84 4.17 8.68 9.72
C PRO A 84 3.49 9.51 10.82
N THR A 85 2.90 10.66 10.51
CA THR A 85 2.22 11.50 11.51
C THR A 85 0.95 10.88 12.09
N GLY A 86 0.40 9.84 11.44
CA GLY A 86 -0.72 9.05 11.94
C GLY A 86 -0.32 7.82 12.76
N LEU A 87 0.98 7.52 12.89
CA LEU A 87 1.48 6.37 13.64
C LEU A 87 1.59 6.68 15.14
N PRO A 88 1.38 5.69 16.02
CA PRO A 88 1.58 5.88 17.46
C PRO A 88 3.03 6.26 17.75
N ASP A 89 3.22 7.12 18.76
CA ASP A 89 4.53 7.57 19.24
C ASP A 89 5.46 8.20 18.19
N TRP A 90 4.89 8.73 17.09
CA TRP A 90 5.66 9.46 16.09
C TRP A 90 6.22 10.77 16.65
N GLN A 91 7.54 10.87 16.72
CA GLN A 91 8.28 12.05 17.17
C GLN A 91 9.28 12.59 16.12
N GLY A 92 9.18 12.11 14.88
CA GLY A 92 10.12 12.46 13.79
C GLY A 92 9.67 13.64 12.92
N GLU A 93 10.58 14.10 12.06
CA GLU A 93 10.25 15.08 11.03
C GLU A 93 9.38 14.46 9.93
N ALA A 94 8.32 15.14 9.53
CA ALA A 94 7.36 14.66 8.51
C ALA A 94 8.01 14.31 7.16
N ALA A 95 9.25 14.72 6.91
CA ALA A 95 10.01 14.47 5.68
C ALA A 95 10.67 13.08 5.61
N ALA A 96 11.00 12.47 6.76
CA ALA A 96 11.85 11.29 6.79
C ALA A 96 11.07 10.02 6.43
N ASP A 97 11.73 9.08 5.73
CA ASP A 97 11.30 7.68 5.73
C ASP A 97 11.63 7.07 7.09
N LEU A 98 10.79 6.14 7.56
CA LEU A 98 11.00 5.43 8.81
C LEU A 98 12.24 4.53 8.72
N THR A 99 13.16 4.67 9.67
CA THR A 99 14.27 3.74 9.90
C THR A 99 13.77 2.43 10.50
N ALA A 100 14.60 1.37 10.49
CA ALA A 100 14.26 0.09 11.11
C ALA A 100 13.90 0.25 12.60
N ASP A 101 14.71 0.98 13.36
CA ASP A 101 14.46 1.24 14.80
C ASP A 101 13.13 1.99 15.03
N GLN A 102 12.76 2.90 14.13
CA GLN A 102 11.47 3.60 14.23
C GLN A 102 10.30 2.69 13.89
N TRP A 103 10.45 1.77 12.92
CA TRP A 103 9.45 0.73 12.67
C TRP A 103 9.28 -0.19 13.87
N ASP A 104 10.37 -0.63 14.49
CA ASP A 104 10.34 -1.47 15.70
C ASP A 104 9.63 -0.76 16.86
N ALA A 105 9.87 0.54 17.03
CA ALA A 105 9.18 1.35 18.03
C ALA A 105 7.66 1.43 17.74
N VAL A 106 7.26 1.73 16.51
CA VAL A 106 5.84 1.79 16.10
C VAL A 106 5.16 0.44 16.33
N VAL A 107 5.80 -0.67 15.93
CA VAL A 107 5.28 -2.02 16.17
C VAL A 107 5.17 -2.30 17.67
N GLY A 108 6.17 -1.91 18.46
CA GLY A 108 6.13 -2.02 19.92
C GLY A 108 4.91 -1.31 20.52
N SER A 109 4.62 -0.09 20.07
CA SER A 109 3.46 0.68 20.52
C SER A 109 2.13 0.07 20.08
N VAL A 110 2.03 -0.40 18.83
CA VAL A 110 0.86 -1.13 18.33
C VAL A 110 0.60 -2.39 19.17
N MET A 111 1.65 -3.14 19.53
CA MET A 111 1.52 -4.37 20.31
C MET A 111 1.24 -4.12 21.80
N ALA A 112 1.56 -2.93 22.31
CA ALA A 112 1.28 -2.51 23.69
C ALA A 112 -0.14 -1.97 23.85
N ASP A 113 -0.74 -1.39 22.80
CA ASP A 113 -2.13 -0.95 22.78
C ASP A 113 -3.08 -2.10 22.43
N GLY A 114 -4.03 -2.40 23.32
CA GLY A 114 -4.93 -3.56 23.15
C GLY A 114 -5.87 -3.46 21.94
N ASP A 115 -6.31 -2.26 21.56
CA ASP A 115 -7.20 -2.08 20.41
C ASP A 115 -6.40 -2.14 19.10
N LEU A 116 -5.28 -1.43 19.03
CA LEU A 116 -4.40 -1.48 17.85
C LEU A 116 -3.86 -2.89 17.60
N ARG A 117 -3.45 -3.58 18.66
CA ARG A 117 -3.01 -4.98 18.57
C ARG A 117 -4.11 -5.87 18.00
N TRP A 118 -5.34 -5.75 18.50
CA TRP A 118 -6.45 -6.55 18.01
C TRP A 118 -6.74 -6.26 16.53
N GLN A 119 -6.72 -5.00 16.11
CA GLN A 119 -6.91 -4.60 14.72
C GLN A 119 -5.79 -5.15 13.81
N PHE A 120 -4.54 -5.08 14.27
CA PHE A 120 -3.38 -5.62 13.56
C PHE A 120 -3.45 -7.14 13.41
N GLU A 121 -3.66 -7.88 14.50
CA GLU A 121 -3.79 -9.35 14.48
C GLU A 121 -4.97 -9.80 13.61
N THR A 122 -6.09 -9.08 13.66
CA THR A 122 -7.26 -9.33 12.81
C THR A 122 -6.94 -9.11 11.33
N PHE A 123 -6.22 -8.04 10.99
CA PHE A 123 -5.77 -7.80 9.63
C PHE A 123 -4.86 -8.93 9.15
N CYS A 124 -3.86 -9.32 9.95
CA CYS A 124 -2.96 -10.43 9.63
C CYS A 124 -3.73 -11.73 9.37
N ALA A 125 -4.64 -12.11 10.26
CA ALA A 125 -5.46 -13.31 10.10
C ALA A 125 -6.35 -13.26 8.84
N THR A 126 -6.93 -12.10 8.53
CA THR A 126 -7.81 -11.91 7.36
C THR A 126 -7.03 -11.95 6.05
N GLN A 127 -5.81 -11.44 6.05
CA GLN A 127 -4.96 -11.31 4.86
C GLN A 127 -3.91 -12.42 4.72
N ALA A 128 -3.89 -13.40 5.63
CA ALA A 128 -2.90 -14.47 5.69
C ALA A 128 -2.67 -15.19 4.35
N TYR A 129 -3.72 -15.30 3.51
CA TYR A 129 -3.65 -15.96 2.20
C TYR A 129 -2.63 -15.35 1.22
N TRP A 130 -2.19 -14.11 1.42
CA TRP A 130 -1.11 -13.48 0.66
C TRP A 130 -0.05 -12.84 1.56
N LEU A 131 -0.44 -12.37 2.75
CA LEU A 131 0.43 -11.60 3.61
C LEU A 131 1.57 -12.45 4.18
N ASP A 132 1.28 -13.69 4.57
CA ASP A 132 2.28 -14.61 5.13
C ASP A 132 3.39 -14.89 4.10
N ASP A 133 3.00 -15.17 2.86
CA ASP A 133 3.92 -15.40 1.75
C ASP A 133 4.72 -14.15 1.40
N PHE A 134 4.09 -12.98 1.40
CA PHE A 134 4.76 -11.72 1.13
C PHE A 134 5.77 -11.36 2.22
N ALA A 135 5.40 -11.49 3.50
CA ALA A 135 6.28 -11.21 4.63
C ALA A 135 7.49 -12.16 4.63
N LEU A 136 7.26 -13.45 4.42
CA LEU A 136 8.31 -14.45 4.30
C LEU A 136 9.23 -14.17 3.10
N TYR A 137 8.65 -13.87 1.93
CA TYR A 137 9.42 -13.50 0.74
C TYR A 137 10.32 -12.28 1.00
N GLN A 138 9.81 -11.24 1.66
CA GLN A 138 10.59 -10.04 1.98
C GLN A 138 11.73 -10.35 2.95
N ALA A 139 11.48 -11.18 3.97
CA ALA A 139 12.51 -11.62 4.92
C ALA A 139 13.63 -12.41 4.22
N ILE A 140 13.27 -13.42 3.42
CA ILE A 140 14.26 -14.21 2.65
C ILE A 140 15.01 -13.32 1.66
N LYS A 141 14.32 -12.41 0.96
CA LYS A 141 14.95 -11.50 0.01
C LYS A 141 15.98 -10.58 0.66
N ALA A 142 15.69 -10.07 1.86
CA ALA A 142 16.61 -9.24 2.63
C ALA A 142 17.90 -9.99 2.97
N GLU A 143 17.81 -11.29 3.28
CA GLU A 143 18.97 -12.14 3.56
C GLU A 143 19.72 -12.55 2.28
N GLN A 144 19.01 -12.96 1.22
CA GLN A 144 19.60 -13.52 0.01
C GLN A 144 20.15 -12.46 -0.96
N GLY A 145 19.64 -11.23 -0.94
CA GLY A 145 20.07 -10.13 -1.81
C GLY A 145 19.86 -10.36 -3.32
N THR A 146 19.18 -11.44 -3.71
CA THR A 146 18.99 -11.90 -5.10
C THR A 146 17.51 -12.12 -5.41
N PRO A 147 17.09 -12.16 -6.69
CA PRO A 147 15.71 -12.50 -7.04
C PRO A 147 15.38 -13.97 -6.73
N TRP A 148 14.11 -14.26 -6.44
CA TRP A 148 13.67 -15.56 -5.92
C TRP A 148 14.09 -16.77 -6.77
N HIS A 149 14.11 -16.62 -8.09
CA HIS A 149 14.46 -17.71 -9.00
C HIS A 149 15.97 -18.08 -8.95
N ALA A 150 16.79 -17.27 -8.27
CA ALA A 150 18.21 -17.50 -8.03
C ALA A 150 18.51 -18.01 -6.61
N TRP A 151 17.52 -18.16 -5.74
CA TRP A 151 17.70 -18.66 -4.38
C TRP A 151 18.05 -20.15 -4.36
N PRO A 152 18.64 -20.65 -3.25
CA PRO A 152 18.78 -22.08 -3.00
C PRO A 152 17.47 -22.84 -3.25
N VAL A 153 17.58 -24.03 -3.84
CA VAL A 153 16.42 -24.85 -4.26
C VAL A 153 15.36 -25.00 -3.16
N PRO A 154 15.70 -25.26 -1.88
CA PRO A 154 14.68 -25.38 -0.84
C PRO A 154 13.83 -24.13 -0.64
N LEU A 155 14.42 -22.94 -0.78
CA LEU A 155 13.71 -21.66 -0.66
C LEU A 155 12.93 -21.33 -1.93
N ARG A 156 13.55 -21.52 -3.10
CA ARG A 156 12.94 -21.26 -4.42
C ARG A 156 11.68 -22.11 -4.64
N ASP A 157 11.77 -23.41 -4.33
CA ASP A 157 10.71 -24.38 -4.54
C ASP A 157 9.82 -24.56 -3.30
N ARG A 158 10.04 -23.73 -2.26
CA ARG A 158 9.21 -23.63 -1.05
C ARG A 158 9.05 -24.96 -0.30
N HIS A 159 10.16 -25.68 -0.10
CA HIS A 159 10.16 -26.94 0.62
C HIS A 159 9.69 -26.74 2.08
N PRO A 160 8.67 -27.49 2.54
CA PRO A 160 8.19 -27.38 3.91
C PRO A 160 9.31 -27.60 4.95
N GLY A 161 9.37 -26.73 5.97
CA GLY A 161 10.38 -26.79 7.04
C GLY A 161 11.77 -26.27 6.67
N GLN A 162 11.94 -25.69 5.48
CA GLN A 162 13.16 -25.03 5.01
C GLN A 162 12.92 -23.56 4.65
N LEU A 163 11.71 -23.06 4.93
CA LEU A 163 11.27 -21.68 4.74
C LEU A 163 11.48 -20.88 6.02
#